data_AF-X1SQB6-F1
#
_entry.id   AF-X1SQB6-F1
#
_cell.length_a   1.000
_cell.length_b   1.000
_cell.length_c   1.000
_cell.angle_alpha   90.00
_cell.angle_beta   90.00
_cell.angle_gamma   90.00
#
_symmetry.space_group_name_H-M   'P 1'
#
loop_
_entity.id
_entity.type
_entity.pdbx_description
1 polymer ?
#
loop_
_entity_poly.entity_id
_entity_poly.type
_entity_poly.pdbx_seq_one_letter_code
_entity_poly.pdbx_strand_id
1 'polypeptide(L)'
;MIQRGAQSPFISGLAVGASVPIGTRGLVHVWGRNGMSDAQRMGIGWTVSDPDGLIVEEYGTWEAWPFTPPGEAHEFIGGEFDINKTGDYMIVIELRMNEPDPVVVDSYVGVLCRVTEEYAGTIIKK
;
A
#
# COMPACT_ATOMS: atom_id res chain seq x y z
N MET A 1 -23.03 30.95 -7.77
CA MET A 1 -22.22 30.24 -8.79
C MET A 1 -21.42 29.15 -8.07
N ILE A 2 -22.01 27.95 -8.06
CA ILE A 2 -21.47 26.57 -7.97
C ILE A 2 -20.15 26.36 -7.17
N GLN A 3 -20.31 25.77 -5.98
CA GLN A 3 -19.31 24.98 -5.26
C GLN A 3 -18.89 23.80 -6.14
N ARG A 4 -17.62 23.76 -6.57
CA ARG A 4 -17.04 22.59 -7.24
C ARG A 4 -16.44 21.68 -6.17
N GLY A 5 -17.22 20.68 -5.75
CA GLY A 5 -16.66 19.51 -5.08
C GLY A 5 -15.81 18.76 -6.09
N ALA A 6 -14.50 18.68 -5.85
CA ALA A 6 -13.61 17.80 -6.58
C ALA A 6 -13.92 16.36 -6.17
N GLN A 7 -14.88 15.73 -6.83
CA GLN A 7 -14.97 14.27 -6.83
C GLN A 7 -13.81 13.75 -7.68
N SER A 8 -12.84 13.15 -7.01
CA SER A 8 -11.73 12.44 -7.65
C SER A 8 -12.28 11.30 -8.52
N PRO A 9 -11.97 11.23 -9.82
CA PRO A 9 -12.51 10.20 -10.71
C PRO A 9 -11.70 8.90 -10.69
N PHE A 10 -10.78 8.71 -9.73
CA PHE A 10 -9.97 7.50 -9.64
C PHE A 10 -10.67 6.40 -8.81
N ILE A 11 -11.85 5.97 -9.26
CA ILE A 11 -12.36 4.62 -8.94
C ILE A 11 -12.23 3.80 -10.23
N SER A 12 -11.05 3.27 -10.47
CA SER A 12 -10.84 2.22 -11.47
C SER A 12 -9.55 1.47 -11.17
N GLY A 13 -9.68 0.30 -10.53
CA GLY A 13 -8.96 -0.86 -11.02
C GLY A 13 -7.77 -1.42 -10.23
N LEU A 14 -7.60 -1.15 -8.94
CA LEU A 14 -6.95 -2.17 -8.10
C LEU A 14 -8.03 -3.21 -7.80
N ALA A 15 -7.87 -4.37 -8.43
CA ALA A 15 -8.83 -5.46 -8.46
C ALA A 15 -9.36 -5.78 -7.06
N VAL A 16 -10.63 -6.21 -7.01
CA VAL A 16 -11.19 -7.08 -5.98
C VAL A 16 -10.05 -7.86 -5.34
N GLY A 17 -9.75 -7.56 -4.07
CA GLY A 17 -8.54 -8.02 -3.39
C GLY A 17 -8.29 -9.48 -3.75
N ALA A 18 -7.12 -9.76 -4.33
CA ALA A 18 -6.74 -11.12 -4.65
C ALA A 18 -7.06 -11.99 -3.43
N SER A 19 -7.77 -13.10 -3.66
CA SER A 19 -8.09 -14.03 -2.58
C SER A 19 -6.77 -14.62 -2.11
N VAL A 20 -6.23 -14.10 -1.01
CA VAL A 20 -4.96 -14.57 -0.47
C VAL A 20 -5.24 -15.74 0.46
N PRO A 21 -4.59 -16.91 0.27
CA PRO A 21 -4.74 -18.02 1.21
C PRO A 21 -4.23 -17.63 2.59
N ILE A 22 -4.99 -18.00 3.62
CA ILE A 22 -4.54 -17.90 5.01
C ILE A 22 -3.27 -18.73 5.25
N GLY A 23 -2.37 -18.23 6.10
CA GLY A 23 -1.09 -18.85 6.43
C GLY A 23 0.05 -18.48 5.48
N THR A 24 -0.18 -17.56 4.55
CA THR A 24 0.87 -16.98 3.68
C THR A 24 1.54 -15.77 4.34
N ARG A 25 2.54 -15.20 3.67
CA ARG A 25 3.19 -13.95 4.07
C ARG A 25 2.90 -12.84 3.07
N GLY A 26 2.68 -11.64 3.58
CA GLY A 26 2.59 -10.41 2.79
C GLY A 26 3.95 -9.71 2.73
N LEU A 27 4.19 -9.04 1.60
CA LEU A 27 5.31 -8.11 1.40
C LEU A 27 4.79 -6.96 0.54
N VAL A 28 4.87 -5.73 1.04
CA VAL A 28 4.38 -4.53 0.33
C VAL A 28 5.50 -3.92 -0.51
N HIS A 29 5.19 -3.66 -1.77
CA HIS A 29 6.01 -2.87 -2.68
C HIS A 29 5.21 -1.64 -3.13
N VAL A 30 5.81 -0.45 -3.04
CA VAL A 30 5.20 0.82 -3.45
C VAL A 30 6.14 1.55 -4.39
N TRP A 31 5.63 2.03 -5.52
CA TRP A 31 6.37 2.87 -6.45
C TRP A 31 5.91 4.32 -6.35
N GLY A 32 6.78 5.20 -5.86
CA GLY A 32 6.58 6.66 -5.89
C GLY A 32 7.18 7.25 -7.15
N ARG A 33 6.42 8.04 -7.91
CA ARG A 33 6.91 8.69 -9.14
C ARG A 33 7.24 10.16 -8.91
N ASN A 34 8.44 10.60 -9.28
CA ASN A 34 8.80 12.00 -9.27
C ASN A 34 8.23 12.73 -10.50
N GLY A 35 7.17 13.51 -10.31
CA GLY A 35 6.56 14.34 -11.36
C GLY A 35 7.22 15.72 -11.55
N MET A 36 8.24 16.07 -10.76
CA MET A 36 8.88 17.39 -10.78
C MET A 36 9.92 17.51 -11.90
N SER A 37 10.39 18.75 -12.13
CA SER A 37 11.45 19.07 -13.11
C SER A 37 12.86 18.76 -12.63
N ASP A 38 13.05 18.56 -11.32
CA ASP A 38 14.34 18.30 -10.69
C ASP A 38 14.31 17.00 -9.90
N ALA A 39 15.48 16.43 -9.60
CA ALA A 39 15.58 15.25 -8.76
C ALA A 39 15.07 15.55 -7.35
N GLN A 40 14.31 14.62 -6.77
CA GLN A 40 13.68 14.78 -5.45
C GLN A 40 13.96 13.59 -4.58
N ARG A 41 14.34 13.84 -3.31
CA ARG A 41 14.40 12.79 -2.30
C ARG A 41 12.98 12.50 -1.81
N MET A 42 12.49 11.29 -2.07
CA MET A 42 11.15 10.86 -1.63
C MET A 42 11.23 10.09 -0.32
N GLY A 43 10.19 10.26 0.50
CA GLY A 43 9.94 9.46 1.70
C GLY A 43 8.64 8.70 1.56
N ILE A 44 8.52 7.60 2.28
CA ILE A 44 7.29 6.80 2.34
C ILE A 44 6.99 6.45 3.80
N GLY A 45 5.71 6.32 4.11
CA GLY A 45 5.24 5.65 5.32
C GLY A 45 4.01 4.81 5.00
N TRP A 46 3.89 3.63 5.60
CA TRP A 46 2.65 2.87 5.57
C TRP A 46 2.41 2.05 6.82
N THR A 47 1.14 1.73 7.03
CA THR A 47 0.70 0.76 8.04
C THR A 47 -0.23 -0.25 7.38
N VAL A 48 0.00 -1.54 7.65
CA VAL A 48 -0.93 -2.62 7.31
C VAL A 48 -1.67 -3.03 8.58
N SER A 49 -3.00 -3.07 8.51
CA SER A 49 -3.85 -3.55 9.60
C SER A 49 -4.55 -4.84 9.23
N ASP A 50 -4.69 -5.74 10.19
CA ASP A 50 -5.45 -6.98 10.05
C ASP A 50 -6.98 -6.73 10.10
N PRO A 51 -7.80 -7.76 9.88
CA PRO A 51 -9.27 -7.63 9.90
C PRO A 51 -9.87 -7.17 11.23
N ASP A 52 -9.14 -7.29 12.34
CA ASP A 52 -9.55 -6.79 13.66
C ASP A 52 -9.08 -5.35 13.91
N GLY A 53 -8.34 -4.76 12.96
CA GLY A 53 -7.78 -3.42 13.04
C GLY A 53 -6.44 -3.33 13.79
N LEU A 54 -5.76 -4.44 14.05
CA LEU A 54 -4.43 -4.44 14.65
C LEU A 54 -3.36 -4.22 13.58
N ILE A 55 -2.38 -3.36 13.86
CA ILE A 55 -1.24 -3.12 12.97
C ILE A 55 -0.36 -4.37 12.94
N VAL A 56 -0.20 -4.95 11.75
CA VAL A 56 0.68 -6.11 11.49
C VAL A 56 1.99 -5.72 10.79
N GLU A 57 2.02 -4.54 10.16
CA GLU A 57 3.24 -3.94 9.62
C GLU A 57 3.17 -2.43 9.77
N GLU A 58 4.28 -1.82 10.18
CA GLU A 58 4.53 -0.38 10.08
C GLU A 58 5.89 -0.19 9.43
N TYR A 59 5.94 0.59 8.36
CA TYR A 59 7.16 0.84 7.59
C TYR A 59 7.28 2.32 7.27
N GLY A 60 8.51 2.82 7.29
CA GLY A 60 8.80 4.16 6.80
C GLY A 60 10.29 4.34 6.52
N THR A 61 10.59 5.02 5.42
CA THR A 61 11.97 5.32 5.04
C THR A 61 12.05 6.55 4.15
N TRP A 62 13.27 7.06 3.98
CA TRP A 62 13.62 8.07 2.98
C TRP A 62 14.59 7.46 1.99
N GLU A 63 14.37 7.73 0.71
CA GLU A 63 15.27 7.33 -0.38
C GLU A 63 16.72 7.75 -0.07
N ALA A 64 17.67 6.85 -0.33
CA ALA A 64 19.09 7.14 -0.25
C ALA A 64 19.60 7.78 -1.55
N TRP A 65 20.69 8.53 -1.49
CA TRP A 65 21.31 9.09 -2.70
C TRP A 65 21.81 7.97 -3.64
N PRO A 66 21.64 8.11 -4.98
CA PRO A 66 21.09 9.24 -5.72
C PRO A 66 19.56 9.33 -5.68
N PHE A 67 19.05 10.56 -5.63
CA PHE A 67 17.61 10.83 -5.57
C PHE A 67 16.91 10.62 -6.91
N THR A 68 15.59 10.38 -6.87
CA THR A 68 14.80 10.03 -8.05
C THR A 68 14.80 11.16 -9.09
N PRO A 69 15.26 10.92 -10.33
CA PRO A 69 15.25 11.91 -11.40
C PRO A 69 13.83 12.32 -11.85
N PRO A 70 13.71 13.44 -12.57
CA PRO A 70 12.45 13.87 -13.19
C PRO A 70 11.80 12.78 -14.05
N GLY A 71 10.54 12.46 -13.75
CA GLY A 71 9.74 11.50 -14.51
C GLY A 71 9.97 10.02 -14.17
N GLU A 72 10.95 9.71 -13.32
CA GLU A 72 11.29 8.35 -12.89
C GLU A 72 10.51 7.94 -11.62
N ALA A 73 10.57 6.65 -11.27
CA ALA A 73 9.96 6.11 -10.07
C ALA A 73 10.98 5.42 -9.15
N HIS A 74 10.74 5.51 -7.85
CA HIS A 74 11.49 4.79 -6.81
C HIS A 74 10.62 3.70 -6.20
N GLU A 75 11.19 2.52 -6.04
CA GLU A 75 10.55 1.41 -5.34
C GLU A 75 10.89 1.44 -3.85
N PHE A 76 9.87 1.38 -3.01
CA PHE A 76 9.99 1.15 -1.59
C PHE A 76 9.46 -0.24 -1.26
N ILE A 77 10.24 -1.01 -0.49
CA ILE A 77 9.91 -2.39 -0.12
C ILE A 77 9.93 -2.51 1.39
N GLY A 78 8.84 -3.06 1.94
CA GLY A 78 8.63 -3.24 3.38
C GLY A 78 9.31 -4.46 3.99
N GLY A 79 8.81 -4.82 5.16
CA GLY A 79 9.09 -6.09 5.80
C GLY A 79 8.05 -7.15 5.41
N GLU A 80 8.37 -8.41 5.71
CA GLU A 80 7.36 -9.46 5.64
C GLU A 80 6.44 -9.42 6.87
N PHE A 81 5.16 -9.74 6.69
CA PHE A 81 4.21 -9.95 7.78
C PHE A 81 3.34 -11.18 7.54
N ASP A 82 2.83 -11.75 8.63
CA ASP A 82 2.01 -12.97 8.57
C ASP A 82 0.55 -12.65 8.20
N ILE A 83 -0.02 -13.43 7.28
CA ILE A 83 -1.44 -13.39 6.90
C ILE A 83 -2.13 -14.55 7.61
N ASN A 84 -2.49 -14.36 8.88
CA ASN A 84 -2.96 -15.43 9.77
C ASN A 84 -4.44 -15.30 10.19
N LYS A 85 -5.14 -14.29 9.67
CA LYS A 85 -6.58 -14.06 9.89
C LYS A 85 -7.33 -13.96 8.56
N THR A 86 -8.57 -14.43 8.54
CA THR A 86 -9.48 -14.24 7.41
C THR A 86 -10.15 -12.88 7.46
N GLY A 87 -10.45 -12.29 6.31
CA GLY A 87 -11.06 -10.96 6.21
C GLY A 87 -10.22 -9.98 5.39
N ASP A 88 -10.61 -8.70 5.44
CA ASP A 88 -9.89 -7.63 4.75
C ASP A 88 -8.69 -7.16 5.57
N TYR A 89 -7.51 -7.19 4.95
CA TYR A 89 -6.35 -6.45 5.45
C TYR A 89 -6.38 -5.07 4.82
N MET A 90 -6.18 -4.05 5.63
CA MET A 90 -6.22 -2.65 5.22
C MET A 90 -4.81 -2.09 5.13
N ILE A 91 -4.59 -1.13 4.25
CA ILE A 91 -3.32 -0.40 4.15
C ILE A 91 -3.58 1.10 4.06
N VAL A 92 -2.73 1.85 4.76
CA VAL A 92 -2.62 3.31 4.66
C VAL A 92 -1.20 3.61 4.19
N ILE A 93 -1.05 4.43 3.15
CA ILE A 93 0.23 4.79 2.55
C ILE A 93 0.29 6.32 2.42
N GLU A 94 1.45 6.89 2.73
CA GLU A 94 1.77 8.31 2.52
C GLU A 94 3.10 8.44 1.79
N LEU A 95 3.09 9.06 0.61
CA LEU A 95 4.29 9.50 -0.09
C LEU A 95 4.63 10.92 0.34
N ARG A 96 5.89 11.15 0.69
CA ARG A 96 6.38 12.39 1.30
C ARG A 96 7.54 12.99 0.53
N MET A 97 7.68 14.30 0.63
CA MET A 97 8.85 15.07 0.18
C MET A 97 9.32 16.00 1.30
N ASN A 98 10.52 16.58 1.15
CA ASN A 98 11.10 17.56 2.09
C ASN A 98 11.42 16.97 3.49
N GLU A 99 12.35 16.03 3.59
CA GLU A 99 12.69 15.30 4.85
C GLU A 99 12.85 16.15 6.12
N PRO A 100 13.47 17.35 6.11
CA PRO A 100 13.57 18.18 7.33
C PRO A 100 12.22 18.72 7.84
N ASP A 101 11.23 18.85 6.95
CA ASP A 101 9.86 19.29 7.24
C ASP A 101 8.88 18.57 6.29
N PRO A 102 8.57 17.29 6.57
CA PRO A 102 7.92 16.41 5.60
C PRO A 102 6.54 16.88 5.18
N VAL A 103 6.30 16.89 3.87
CA VAL A 103 5.00 17.17 3.25
C VAL A 103 4.48 15.91 2.57
N VAL A 104 3.26 15.50 2.88
CA VAL A 104 2.56 14.42 2.16
C VAL A 104 2.13 14.93 0.79
N VAL A 105 2.65 14.31 -0.26
CA VAL A 105 2.39 14.69 -1.66
C VAL A 105 1.40 13.75 -2.35
N ASP A 106 1.26 12.53 -1.85
CA ASP A 106 0.23 11.57 -2.27
C ASP A 106 -0.10 10.61 -1.13
N SER A 107 -1.28 10.01 -1.15
CA SER A 107 -1.73 9.08 -0.12
C SER A 107 -2.74 8.07 -0.65
N TYR A 108 -2.72 6.88 -0.09
CA TYR A 108 -3.70 5.83 -0.38
C TYR A 108 -4.23 5.23 0.92
N VAL A 109 -5.54 4.99 0.98
CA VAL A 109 -6.21 4.24 2.05
C VAL A 109 -7.16 3.26 1.41
N GLY A 110 -7.02 1.97 1.73
CA GLY A 110 -7.91 0.97 1.17
C GLY A 110 -7.60 -0.45 1.59
N VAL A 111 -8.33 -1.38 0.97
CA VAL A 111 -8.10 -2.82 1.14
C VAL A 111 -6.78 -3.16 0.44
N LEU A 112 -5.87 -3.82 1.18
CA LEU A 112 -4.65 -4.41 0.64
C LEU A 112 -4.98 -5.74 -0.04
N CYS A 113 -5.65 -6.64 0.69
CA CYS A 113 -6.12 -7.92 0.17
C CYS A 113 -7.29 -8.47 1.00
N ARG A 114 -8.01 -9.44 0.43
CA ARG A 114 -9.05 -10.21 1.12
C ARG A 114 -8.52 -11.63 1.32
N VAL A 115 -8.51 -12.08 2.57
CA VAL A 115 -8.00 -13.40 2.96
C VAL A 115 -9.16 -14.34 3.18
N THR A 116 -9.09 -15.52 2.57
CA THR A 116 -10.09 -16.58 2.67
C THR A 116 -9.45 -17.87 3.15
N GLU A 117 -10.23 -18.70 3.84
CA GLU A 117 -9.80 -20.09 4.08
C GLU A 117 -9.74 -20.82 2.73
N GLU A 118 -8.60 -21.43 2.42
CA GLU A 118 -8.54 -22.43 1.37
C GLU A 118 -8.93 -23.78 1.99
N TYR A 119 -10.12 -24.29 1.66
CA TYR A 119 -10.49 -25.65 2.04
C TYR A 119 -9.62 -26.64 1.27
N ALA A 120 -8.51 -27.07 1.86
CA ALA A 120 -7.72 -28.19 1.39
C ALA A 120 -8.47 -29.52 1.69
N GLY A 121 -9.52 -29.83 0.93
CA GLY A 121 -10.26 -31.08 1.11
C GLY A 121 -11.21 -31.43 -0.03
N THR A 122 -11.13 -32.67 -0.51
CA THR A 122 -12.13 -33.26 -1.40
C THR A 122 -13.20 -33.94 -0.55
N ILE A 123 -14.42 -33.41 -0.51
CA ILE A 123 -15.58 -34.16 0.02
C ILE A 123 -16.01 -35.17 -1.03
N ILE A 124 -15.62 -36.44 -0.86
CA ILE A 124 -16.20 -37.54 -1.63
C ILE A 124 -17.43 -38.03 -0.86
N LYS A 125 -18.62 -37.76 -1.38
CA LYS A 125 -19.87 -38.37 -0.90
C LYS A 125 -19.80 -39.88 -1.23
N LYS A 126 -19.86 -40.74 -0.21
CA LYS A 126 -20.14 -42.18 -0.41
C LYS A 126 -21.63 -42.38 -0.66
#